data_AF-A0A9D5CYF6-F1
#
_entry.id   AF-A0A9D5CYF6-F1
#
_cell.length_a   1.000
_cell.length_b   1.000
_cell.length_c   1.000
_cell.angle_alpha   90.00
_cell.angle_beta   90.00
_cell.angle_gamma   90.00
#
_symmetry.space_group_name_H-M   'P 1'
#
loop_
_entity.id
_entity.type
_entity.pdbx_description
1 polymer ?
#
loop_
_entity_poly.entity_id
_entity_poly.type
_entity_poly.pdbx_seq_one_letter_code
_entity_poly.pdbx_strand_id
1 'polypeptide(L)'
;MESLIGLVNRIQRACTVLGDHGGEGSSLWEALPSVAVVGGQSSGKSSVLESIVGRDFLPRGSGIVTRRPLVLQLHKTEGGQAEYAEFLHAPRKKFSDFAAVRKEISDETDRITGKSKQISNVPIHLSIYSPHVVNLTLIDLPGMTKVAVEGQPESIVEDIDNMVRSYVEKPNSIILAISPANQDIATSDAIKLAREVDPSGERTFGVLTKLDLMDKGTNALDVLEGRAYRLQHPWVGIVNRSQADINKNVDMIAARRKEQEYFATSPDYGHLAHKMGSEYLAKLLSQHLESVIRARIPSIIALINKTISELEAELDRLGRPIGVDAGAQLYTILEMCRAFDRVFKEHLDGGRPGGDRIYGVFDNQLPAALKKLPFDKHLSLQNVRRVVSEADGYQPHLIAPEQGYRRLIDGSLGFFKGPAEASVDAVHFVLKELVRKSISETEELKRFPTLQADIAAAANEALERFRDDSRKTVLRLVEMESSYLTVEFFRKLPLEPEKGAAPAAPTTDRYNDGHLRRIGSNVSAYVGMVCETLRLTIPKAVVYCQVREAKRSLLNFFYSQVGQREKKQLGAMLDEDPTLMEKRNALAKRLELYKSARDEIDSVAWK
;
A
#
# COMPACT_ATOMS: atom_id res chain seq x y z
N MET A 1 -10.57 22.26 -32.09
CA MET A 1 -10.94 22.58 -30.69
C MET A 1 -11.58 21.35 -30.10
N GLU A 2 -10.98 20.76 -29.07
CA GLU A 2 -11.50 19.53 -28.47
C GLU A 2 -12.76 19.84 -27.64
N SER A 3 -13.85 19.13 -27.93
CA SER A 3 -15.09 19.23 -27.14
C SER A 3 -14.87 18.62 -25.75
N LEU A 4 -15.51 19.17 -24.71
CA LEU A 4 -15.56 18.59 -23.35
C LEU A 4 -15.87 17.08 -23.36
N ILE A 5 -16.67 16.63 -24.32
CA ILE A 5 -17.06 15.22 -24.48
C ILE A 5 -15.86 14.37 -24.91
N GLY A 6 -14.96 14.91 -25.74
CA GLY A 6 -13.71 14.25 -26.13
C GLY A 6 -12.77 14.02 -24.95
N LEU A 7 -12.68 15.00 -24.04
CA LEU A 7 -11.93 14.88 -22.78
C LEU A 7 -12.48 13.78 -21.89
N VAL A 8 -13.80 13.79 -21.63
CA VAL A 8 -14.47 12.74 -20.84
C VAL A 8 -14.22 11.35 -21.43
N ASN A 9 -14.26 11.23 -22.76
CA ASN A 9 -14.03 9.95 -23.45
C ASN A 9 -12.60 9.45 -23.29
N ARG A 10 -11.59 10.33 -23.24
CA ARG A 10 -10.20 9.94 -22.96
C ARG A 10 -10.03 9.48 -21.52
N ILE A 11 -10.58 10.24 -20.56
CA ILE A 11 -10.52 9.86 -19.13
C ILE A 11 -11.19 8.51 -18.93
N GLN A 12 -12.37 8.31 -19.53
CA GLN A 12 -13.05 7.02 -19.57
C GLN A 12 -12.12 5.92 -20.06
N ARG A 13 -11.53 6.05 -21.27
CA ARG A 13 -10.63 5.04 -21.82
C ARG A 13 -9.44 4.75 -20.90
N ALA A 14 -8.84 5.76 -20.28
CA ALA A 14 -7.74 5.61 -19.33
C ALA A 14 -8.16 4.80 -18.09
N CYS A 15 -9.35 5.06 -17.52
CA CYS A 15 -9.90 4.29 -16.41
C CYS A 15 -10.15 2.83 -16.79
N THR A 16 -10.70 2.55 -17.98
CA THR A 16 -10.96 1.18 -18.44
C THR A 16 -9.67 0.36 -18.59
N VAL A 17 -8.59 0.97 -19.10
CA VAL A 17 -7.28 0.29 -19.24
C VAL A 17 -6.71 -0.12 -17.88
N LEU A 18 -7.06 0.58 -16.80
CA LEU A 18 -6.64 0.28 -15.43
C LEU A 18 -7.45 -0.84 -14.76
N GLY A 19 -8.40 -1.46 -15.46
CA GLY A 19 -9.30 -2.46 -14.88
C GLY A 19 -10.39 -1.85 -14.01
N ASP A 20 -10.55 -0.52 -14.03
CA ASP A 20 -11.58 0.20 -13.32
C ASP A 20 -12.90 0.13 -14.12
N HIS A 21 -13.55 -1.03 -14.04
CA HIS A 21 -14.76 -1.34 -14.82
C HIS A 21 -16.05 -0.79 -14.18
N GLY A 22 -15.97 0.12 -13.20
CA GLY A 22 -17.13 0.78 -12.59
C GLY A 22 -18.07 -0.18 -11.88
N GLY A 23 -17.52 -1.23 -11.27
CA GLY A 23 -18.25 -2.30 -10.57
C GLY A 23 -18.09 -2.27 -9.05
N GLU A 24 -16.96 -1.83 -8.49
CA GLU A 24 -16.74 -1.77 -7.05
C GLU A 24 -15.76 -0.62 -6.67
N GLY A 25 -16.24 0.34 -5.88
CA GLY A 25 -15.46 1.46 -5.32
C GLY A 25 -15.61 2.79 -6.09
N SER A 26 -15.41 3.91 -5.38
CA SER A 26 -15.52 5.28 -5.93
C SER A 26 -14.48 5.52 -7.02
N SER A 27 -14.82 5.11 -8.23
CA SER A 27 -13.96 5.15 -9.40
C SER A 27 -14.14 6.46 -10.17
N LEU A 28 -13.07 6.90 -10.82
CA LEU A 28 -13.15 8.08 -11.69
C LEU A 28 -14.13 7.82 -12.85
N TRP A 29 -14.29 6.55 -13.26
CA TRP A 29 -15.28 6.14 -14.26
C TRP A 29 -16.73 6.45 -13.82
N GLU A 30 -17.09 6.19 -12.56
CA GLU A 30 -18.44 6.44 -12.03
C GLU A 30 -18.79 7.92 -11.91
N ALA A 31 -17.78 8.77 -11.73
CA ALA A 31 -17.98 10.22 -11.66
C ALA A 31 -18.32 10.83 -13.03
N LEU A 32 -18.03 10.16 -14.14
CA LEU A 32 -18.17 10.70 -15.48
C LEU A 32 -19.61 10.56 -16.02
N PRO A 33 -20.23 11.65 -16.52
CA PRO A 33 -21.55 11.57 -17.11
C PRO A 33 -21.60 10.65 -18.33
N SER A 34 -22.65 9.85 -18.42
CA SER A 34 -22.88 8.93 -19.55
C SER A 34 -24.38 8.80 -19.85
N VAL A 35 -24.72 8.42 -21.07
CA VAL A 35 -26.12 8.20 -21.48
C VAL A 35 -26.37 6.69 -21.56
N ALA A 36 -27.13 6.15 -20.61
CA ALA A 36 -27.52 4.74 -20.57
C ALA A 36 -28.84 4.52 -21.33
N VAL A 37 -28.82 3.63 -22.31
CA VAL A 37 -29.99 3.31 -23.13
C VAL A 37 -30.74 2.13 -22.53
N VAL A 38 -31.98 2.37 -22.11
CA VAL A 38 -32.83 1.35 -21.48
C VAL A 38 -34.12 1.13 -22.26
N GLY A 39 -34.58 -0.11 -22.29
CA GLY A 39 -35.81 -0.49 -22.98
C GLY A 39 -36.01 -1.99 -23.06
N GLY A 40 -37.27 -2.40 -23.13
CA GLY A 40 -37.63 -3.81 -23.30
C GLY A 40 -37.04 -4.44 -24.55
N GLN A 41 -37.01 -5.76 -24.61
CA GLN A 41 -36.62 -6.48 -25.82
C GLN A 41 -37.47 -6.01 -27.02
N SER A 42 -36.85 -5.78 -28.17
CA SER A 42 -37.52 -5.31 -29.39
C SER A 42 -38.18 -3.93 -29.32
N SER A 43 -37.87 -3.10 -28.32
CA SER A 43 -38.32 -1.69 -28.25
C SER A 43 -37.66 -0.76 -29.28
N GLY A 44 -36.68 -1.26 -30.04
CA GLY A 44 -35.98 -0.49 -31.08
C GLY A 44 -34.69 0.19 -30.60
N LYS A 45 -34.13 -0.18 -29.45
CA LYS A 45 -32.85 0.37 -28.92
C LYS A 45 -31.73 0.40 -29.95
N SER A 46 -31.38 -0.76 -30.51
CA SER A 46 -30.31 -0.87 -31.50
C SER A 46 -30.61 -0.06 -32.76
N SER A 47 -31.89 0.03 -33.16
CA SER A 47 -32.29 0.85 -34.31
C SER A 47 -32.13 2.35 -34.03
N VAL A 48 -32.47 2.82 -32.83
CA VAL A 48 -32.24 4.21 -32.43
C VAL A 48 -30.75 4.53 -32.44
N LEU A 49 -29.90 3.64 -31.90
CA LEU A 49 -28.45 3.80 -31.91
C LEU A 49 -27.88 3.86 -33.33
N GLU A 50 -28.27 2.93 -34.20
CA GLU A 50 -27.86 2.93 -35.60
C GLU A 50 -28.36 4.17 -36.36
N SER A 51 -29.56 4.65 -36.07
CA SER A 51 -30.12 5.89 -36.64
C SER A 51 -29.35 7.12 -36.18
N ILE A 52 -28.93 7.19 -34.91
CA ILE A 52 -28.05 8.26 -34.39
C ILE A 52 -26.68 8.25 -35.07
N VAL A 53 -26.09 7.07 -35.25
CA VAL A 53 -24.76 6.93 -35.89
C VAL A 53 -24.83 7.14 -37.40
N GLY A 54 -25.91 6.73 -38.05
CA GLY A 54 -26.03 6.77 -39.51
C GLY A 54 -25.51 5.51 -40.22
N ARG A 55 -25.17 4.44 -39.48
CA ARG A 55 -24.57 3.21 -40.01
C ARG A 55 -25.16 1.97 -39.36
N ASP A 56 -25.13 0.87 -40.10
CA ASP A 56 -25.49 -0.48 -39.65
C ASP A 56 -24.27 -1.17 -39.02
N PHE A 57 -24.20 -1.22 -37.69
CA PHE A 57 -23.04 -1.79 -36.99
C PHE A 57 -23.40 -2.67 -35.80
N LEU A 58 -24.66 -2.64 -35.33
CA LEU A 58 -25.07 -3.50 -34.22
C LEU A 58 -25.52 -4.86 -34.75
N PRO A 59 -25.25 -5.96 -34.03
CA PRO A 59 -25.79 -7.28 -34.39
C PRO A 59 -27.32 -7.24 -34.45
N ARG A 60 -27.91 -8.12 -35.27
CA ARG A 60 -29.37 -8.29 -35.38
C ARG A 60 -29.70 -9.77 -35.26
N GLY A 61 -30.75 -10.11 -34.52
CA GLY A 61 -31.18 -11.49 -34.34
C GLY A 61 -32.42 -11.61 -33.46
N SER A 62 -32.97 -12.82 -33.39
CA SER A 62 -34.02 -13.18 -32.44
C SER A 62 -33.43 -13.47 -31.06
N GLY A 63 -34.09 -13.03 -29.99
CA GLY A 63 -33.60 -13.22 -28.61
C GLY A 63 -32.83 -12.01 -28.08
N ILE A 64 -31.99 -12.23 -27.07
CA ILE A 64 -31.15 -11.20 -26.46
C ILE A 64 -29.94 -10.98 -27.37
N VAL A 65 -29.97 -9.89 -28.13
CA VAL A 65 -28.92 -9.56 -29.10
C VAL A 65 -27.72 -8.92 -28.40
N THR A 66 -27.96 -7.89 -27.60
CA THR A 66 -26.93 -7.25 -26.76
C THR A 66 -26.77 -8.06 -25.46
N ARG A 67 -25.71 -8.89 -25.38
CA ARG A 67 -25.39 -9.73 -24.19
C ARG A 67 -24.32 -9.13 -23.27
N ARG A 68 -23.66 -8.06 -23.72
CA ARG A 68 -22.67 -7.29 -22.97
C ARG A 68 -22.98 -5.80 -23.15
N PRO A 69 -22.81 -4.95 -22.14
CA PRO A 69 -22.91 -3.51 -22.30
C PRO A 69 -21.96 -3.03 -23.41
N LEU A 70 -22.44 -2.18 -24.32
CA LEU A 70 -21.61 -1.56 -25.36
C LEU A 70 -21.46 -0.07 -25.06
N VAL A 71 -20.25 0.33 -24.68
CA VAL A 71 -19.88 1.74 -24.52
C VAL A 71 -19.48 2.28 -25.89
N LEU A 72 -20.40 3.02 -26.49
CA LEU A 72 -20.28 3.62 -27.81
C LEU A 72 -19.87 5.09 -27.68
N GLN A 73 -18.68 5.42 -28.18
CA GLN A 73 -18.15 6.78 -28.21
C GLN A 73 -18.18 7.31 -29.65
N LEU A 74 -18.97 8.35 -29.89
CA LEU A 74 -19.05 9.02 -31.18
C LEU A 74 -18.13 10.23 -31.18
N HIS A 75 -17.29 10.33 -32.20
CA HIS A 75 -16.34 11.41 -32.40
C HIS A 75 -16.63 12.10 -33.74
N LYS A 76 -17.01 13.37 -33.67
CA LYS A 76 -17.19 14.20 -34.85
C LYS A 76 -15.82 14.55 -35.44
N THR A 77 -15.56 14.12 -36.67
CA THR A 77 -14.35 14.48 -37.42
C THR A 77 -14.58 15.65 -38.37
N GLU A 78 -13.50 16.24 -38.87
CA GLU A 78 -13.57 17.29 -39.89
C GLU A 78 -14.05 16.71 -41.23
N GLY A 79 -14.70 17.57 -42.04
CA GLY A 79 -15.26 17.16 -43.33
C GLY A 79 -14.16 16.66 -44.28
N GLY A 80 -14.41 15.53 -44.95
CA GLY A 80 -13.49 14.93 -45.92
C GLY A 80 -12.61 13.79 -45.39
N GLN A 81 -12.64 13.50 -44.08
CA GLN A 81 -11.98 12.32 -43.53
C GLN A 81 -12.85 11.06 -43.70
N ALA A 82 -12.22 9.93 -44.01
CA ALA A 82 -12.89 8.64 -44.09
C ALA A 82 -13.40 8.18 -42.72
N GLU A 83 -14.61 7.64 -42.68
CA GLU A 83 -15.20 7.11 -41.46
C GLU A 83 -14.50 5.81 -41.05
N TYR A 84 -14.27 5.66 -39.75
CA TYR A 84 -13.70 4.43 -39.20
C TYR A 84 -14.15 4.21 -37.75
N ALA A 85 -14.03 2.96 -37.31
CA ALA A 85 -14.22 2.57 -35.93
C ALA A 85 -12.96 1.91 -35.35
N GLU A 86 -12.80 2.00 -34.03
CA GLU A 86 -11.71 1.38 -33.28
C GLU A 86 -12.24 0.77 -31.99
N PHE A 87 -11.76 -0.42 -31.66
CA PHE A 87 -12.10 -1.11 -30.41
C PHE A 87 -10.96 -0.98 -29.40
N LEU A 88 -11.32 -0.85 -28.12
CA LEU A 88 -10.31 -0.77 -27.05
C LEU A 88 -9.47 -2.05 -26.93
N HIS A 89 -10.05 -3.23 -27.20
CA HIS A 89 -9.33 -4.51 -27.16
C HIS A 89 -8.44 -4.77 -28.38
N ALA A 90 -8.59 -3.96 -29.44
CA ALA A 90 -7.80 -4.04 -30.66
C ALA A 90 -7.20 -2.66 -31.01
N PRO A 91 -6.40 -2.06 -30.10
CA PRO A 91 -5.84 -0.73 -30.32
C PRO A 91 -4.92 -0.80 -31.54
N ARG A 92 -5.08 0.15 -32.49
CA ARG A 92 -4.40 0.23 -33.81
C ARG A 92 -5.09 -0.47 -34.99
N LYS A 93 -6.16 -1.25 -34.79
CA LYS A 93 -6.96 -1.79 -35.91
C LYS A 93 -8.11 -0.84 -36.23
N LYS A 94 -8.03 -0.15 -37.36
CA LYS A 94 -9.12 0.71 -37.86
C LYS A 94 -10.06 -0.09 -38.74
N PHE A 95 -11.34 -0.06 -38.42
CA PHE A 95 -12.40 -0.70 -39.18
C PHE A 95 -13.12 0.35 -40.04
N SER A 96 -12.93 0.30 -41.35
CA SER A 96 -13.68 1.16 -42.31
C SER A 96 -15.00 0.53 -42.73
N ASP A 97 -15.10 -0.80 -42.68
CA ASP A 97 -16.34 -1.54 -42.98
C ASP A 97 -17.14 -1.82 -41.69
N PHE A 98 -18.34 -1.24 -41.60
CA PHE A 98 -19.22 -1.40 -40.45
C PHE A 98 -19.86 -2.80 -40.37
N ALA A 99 -19.87 -3.57 -41.46
CA ALA A 99 -20.22 -4.99 -41.39
C ALA A 99 -19.16 -5.79 -40.62
N ALA A 100 -17.88 -5.43 -40.78
CA ALA A 100 -16.79 -6.00 -39.98
C ALA A 100 -16.88 -5.57 -38.51
N VAL A 101 -17.29 -4.32 -38.22
CA VAL A 101 -17.56 -3.85 -36.85
C VAL A 101 -18.65 -4.69 -36.19
N ARG A 102 -19.76 -4.92 -36.90
CA ARG A 102 -20.86 -5.78 -36.43
C ARG A 102 -20.39 -7.19 -36.10
N LYS A 103 -19.58 -7.78 -36.98
CA LYS A 103 -19.02 -9.11 -36.78
C LYS A 103 -18.09 -9.14 -35.56
N GLU A 104 -17.20 -8.16 -35.44
CA GLU A 104 -16.28 -8.04 -34.30
C GLU A 104 -17.02 -7.90 -32.96
N ILE A 105 -18.12 -7.14 -32.89
CA ILE A 105 -18.96 -7.07 -31.68
C ILE A 105 -19.49 -8.46 -31.31
N SER A 106 -19.95 -9.23 -32.29
CA SER A 106 -20.46 -10.59 -32.05
C SER A 106 -19.34 -11.53 -31.60
N ASP A 107 -18.20 -11.52 -32.30
CA ASP A 107 -17.06 -12.38 -32.03
C ASP A 107 -16.48 -12.08 -30.62
N GLU A 108 -16.35 -10.80 -30.25
CA GLU A 108 -15.88 -10.37 -28.93
C GLU A 108 -16.90 -10.66 -27.81
N THR A 109 -18.18 -10.64 -28.13
CA THR A 109 -19.22 -11.08 -27.19
C THR A 109 -19.09 -12.57 -26.92
N ASP A 110 -19.04 -13.39 -27.98
CA ASP A 110 -18.93 -14.85 -27.89
C ASP A 110 -17.62 -15.31 -27.24
N ARG A 111 -16.54 -14.52 -27.37
CA ARG A 111 -15.26 -14.80 -26.72
C ARG A 111 -15.37 -14.84 -25.19
N ILE A 112 -16.17 -13.96 -24.59
CA ILE A 112 -16.32 -13.83 -23.13
C ILE A 112 -17.50 -14.65 -22.60
N THR A 113 -18.66 -14.60 -23.27
CA THR A 113 -19.87 -15.27 -22.79
C THR A 113 -20.02 -16.71 -23.30
N GLY A 114 -19.09 -17.15 -24.16
CA GLY A 114 -19.19 -18.41 -24.88
C GLY A 114 -20.33 -18.40 -25.91
N LYS A 115 -20.55 -19.56 -26.55
CA LYS A 115 -21.74 -19.77 -27.41
C LYS A 115 -23.02 -20.00 -26.62
N SER A 116 -22.91 -20.12 -25.29
CA SER A 116 -24.04 -20.09 -24.36
C SER A 116 -24.70 -18.70 -24.40
N LYS A 117 -26.04 -18.65 -24.32
CA LYS A 117 -26.82 -17.39 -24.32
C LYS A 117 -26.67 -16.58 -23.01
N GLN A 118 -25.51 -16.66 -22.35
CA GLN A 118 -25.18 -15.96 -21.11
C GLN A 118 -24.84 -14.48 -21.38
N ILE A 119 -24.95 -13.66 -20.33
CA ILE A 119 -24.59 -12.24 -20.36
C ILE A 119 -23.30 -12.01 -19.55
N SER A 120 -22.64 -10.88 -19.77
CA SER A 120 -21.50 -10.45 -18.96
C SER A 120 -21.56 -8.95 -18.72
N ASN A 121 -21.20 -8.53 -17.51
CA ASN A 121 -21.11 -7.13 -17.09
C ASN A 121 -19.85 -6.42 -17.62
N VAL A 122 -18.91 -7.14 -18.25
CA VAL A 122 -17.70 -6.55 -18.83
C VAL A 122 -18.05 -5.83 -20.14
N PRO A 123 -17.94 -4.49 -20.21
CA PRO A 123 -18.36 -3.74 -21.38
C PRO A 123 -17.44 -3.96 -22.60
N ILE A 124 -17.99 -3.77 -23.80
CA ILE A 124 -17.23 -3.60 -25.05
C ILE A 124 -17.12 -2.10 -25.32
N HIS A 125 -15.91 -1.61 -25.60
CA HIS A 125 -15.67 -0.19 -25.90
C HIS A 125 -15.42 0.00 -27.39
N LEU A 126 -16.27 0.81 -28.02
CA LEU A 126 -16.24 1.10 -29.45
C LEU A 126 -16.20 2.62 -29.67
N SER A 127 -15.17 3.12 -30.34
CA SER A 127 -15.08 4.50 -30.79
C SER A 127 -15.37 4.59 -32.29
N ILE A 128 -16.34 5.41 -32.69
CA ILE A 128 -16.68 5.68 -34.10
C ILE A 128 -16.30 7.12 -34.44
N TYR A 129 -15.54 7.30 -35.51
CA TYR A 129 -15.08 8.58 -36.02
C TYR A 129 -15.79 8.88 -37.35
N SER A 130 -16.62 9.93 -37.38
CA SER A 130 -17.42 10.30 -38.55
C SER A 130 -17.71 11.81 -38.61
N PRO A 131 -17.79 12.43 -39.79
CA PRO A 131 -18.20 13.83 -39.91
C PRO A 131 -19.72 14.02 -39.75
N HIS A 132 -20.50 12.93 -39.80
CA HIS A 132 -21.96 12.93 -39.78
C HIS A 132 -22.57 12.71 -38.38
N VAL A 133 -21.73 12.51 -37.36
CA VAL A 133 -22.15 12.33 -35.97
C VAL A 133 -21.83 13.56 -35.11
N VAL A 134 -22.43 13.61 -33.93
CA VAL A 134 -22.06 14.54 -32.86
C VAL A 134 -21.12 13.85 -31.88
N ASN A 135 -20.38 14.64 -31.09
CA ASN A 135 -19.65 14.06 -29.96
C ASN A 135 -20.67 13.61 -28.92
N LEU A 136 -20.74 12.31 -28.66
CA LEU A 136 -21.73 11.72 -27.76
C LEU A 136 -21.24 10.36 -27.28
N THR A 137 -21.53 10.03 -26.02
CA THR A 137 -21.21 8.72 -25.45
C THR A 137 -22.48 8.05 -24.94
N LEU A 138 -22.76 6.87 -25.50
CA LEU A 138 -23.95 6.07 -25.27
C LEU A 138 -23.55 4.71 -24.72
N ILE A 139 -24.30 4.18 -23.78
CA ILE A 139 -24.14 2.83 -23.26
C ILE A 139 -25.36 2.03 -23.69
N ASP A 140 -25.19 1.12 -24.64
CA ASP A 140 -26.24 0.15 -25.00
C ASP A 140 -26.27 -0.95 -23.95
N LEU A 141 -27.42 -1.15 -23.33
CA LEU A 141 -27.62 -2.18 -22.30
C LEU A 141 -28.51 -3.30 -22.87
N PRO A 142 -28.35 -4.54 -22.35
CA PRO A 142 -29.25 -5.64 -22.70
C PRO A 142 -30.72 -5.25 -22.56
N GLY A 143 -31.55 -5.71 -23.50
CA GLY A 143 -32.98 -5.46 -23.43
C GLY A 143 -33.64 -6.25 -22.30
N MET A 144 -34.45 -5.57 -21.49
CA MET A 144 -35.21 -6.23 -20.43
C MET A 144 -36.15 -7.28 -21.03
N THR A 145 -36.13 -8.49 -20.46
CA THR A 145 -37.02 -9.61 -20.80
C THR A 145 -37.80 -10.03 -19.57
N LYS A 146 -39.02 -10.53 -19.76
CA LYS A 146 -39.90 -11.00 -18.67
C LYS A 146 -39.84 -12.51 -18.47
N VAL A 147 -39.28 -13.25 -19.44
CA VAL A 147 -39.25 -14.71 -19.45
C VAL A 147 -37.91 -15.19 -19.99
N ALA A 148 -37.34 -16.21 -19.36
CA ALA A 148 -36.16 -16.90 -19.86
C ALA A 148 -36.56 -17.78 -21.06
N VAL A 149 -35.86 -17.64 -22.19
CA VAL A 149 -36.06 -18.53 -23.35
C VAL A 149 -35.21 -19.78 -23.24
N GLU A 150 -35.55 -20.82 -24.01
CA GLU A 150 -34.86 -22.11 -24.01
C GLU A 150 -33.33 -21.96 -24.22
N GLY A 151 -32.56 -22.50 -23.27
CA GLY A 151 -31.09 -22.41 -23.22
C GLY A 151 -30.52 -21.20 -22.45
N GLN A 152 -31.35 -20.39 -21.79
CA GLN A 152 -30.92 -19.35 -20.83
C GLN A 152 -31.10 -19.83 -19.38
N PRO A 153 -30.28 -19.37 -18.44
CA PRO A 153 -30.49 -19.63 -17.02
C PRO A 153 -31.78 -18.96 -16.53
N GLU A 154 -32.43 -19.56 -15.52
CA GLU A 154 -33.65 -18.97 -14.91
C GLU A 154 -33.38 -17.59 -14.28
N SER A 155 -32.14 -17.35 -13.82
CA SER A 155 -31.69 -16.06 -13.26
C SER A 155 -31.53 -14.94 -14.28
N ILE A 156 -31.60 -15.21 -15.59
CA ILE A 156 -31.21 -14.25 -16.63
C ILE A 156 -31.99 -12.92 -16.56
N VAL A 157 -33.25 -12.98 -16.12
CA VAL A 157 -34.12 -11.80 -15.96
C VAL A 157 -33.56 -10.90 -14.87
N GLU A 158 -33.22 -11.49 -13.71
CA GLU A 158 -32.64 -10.79 -12.57
C GLU A 158 -31.23 -10.30 -12.88
N ASP A 159 -30.42 -11.12 -13.55
CA ASP A 159 -29.05 -10.75 -13.97
C ASP A 159 -29.04 -9.52 -14.90
N ILE A 160 -30.02 -9.44 -15.83
CA ILE A 160 -30.19 -8.28 -16.70
C ILE A 160 -30.66 -7.06 -15.91
N ASP A 161 -31.65 -7.22 -15.03
CA ASP A 161 -32.16 -6.11 -14.22
C ASP A 161 -31.05 -5.52 -13.34
N ASN A 162 -30.31 -6.38 -12.64
CA ASN A 162 -29.15 -5.98 -11.82
C ASN A 162 -28.07 -5.29 -12.64
N MET A 163 -27.76 -5.82 -13.84
CA MET A 163 -26.80 -5.18 -14.75
C MET A 163 -27.28 -3.79 -15.17
N VAL A 164 -28.53 -3.64 -15.61
CA VAL A 164 -29.07 -2.35 -16.05
C VAL A 164 -29.06 -1.36 -14.88
N ARG A 165 -29.53 -1.78 -13.69
CA ARG A 165 -29.50 -0.97 -12.45
C ARG A 165 -28.11 -0.46 -12.11
N SER A 166 -27.07 -1.28 -12.23
CA SER A 166 -25.70 -0.84 -11.97
C SER A 166 -25.22 0.32 -12.86
N TYR A 167 -25.87 0.57 -14.01
CA TYR A 167 -25.61 1.73 -14.86
C TYR A 167 -26.57 2.89 -14.63
N VAL A 168 -27.85 2.62 -14.35
CA VAL A 168 -28.87 3.68 -14.24
C VAL A 168 -29.08 4.24 -12.84
N GLU A 169 -28.70 3.51 -11.77
CA GLU A 169 -28.76 4.02 -10.39
C GLU A 169 -27.69 5.09 -10.12
N LYS A 170 -26.66 5.13 -10.95
CA LYS A 170 -25.59 6.14 -10.86
C LYS A 170 -26.19 7.54 -11.06
N PRO A 171 -25.98 8.50 -10.12
CA PRO A 171 -26.59 9.82 -10.18
C PRO A 171 -26.11 10.67 -11.37
N ASN A 172 -25.01 10.26 -12.01
CA ASN A 172 -24.40 10.96 -13.15
C ASN A 172 -24.82 10.34 -14.49
N SER A 173 -25.65 9.31 -14.45
CA SER A 173 -26.15 8.59 -15.62
C SER A 173 -27.44 9.24 -16.13
N ILE A 174 -27.42 9.66 -17.39
CA ILE A 174 -28.61 10.12 -18.11
C ILE A 174 -29.33 8.89 -18.65
N ILE A 175 -30.62 8.77 -18.39
CA ILE A 175 -31.41 7.61 -18.78
C ILE A 175 -32.13 7.92 -20.08
N LEU A 176 -31.84 7.16 -21.14
CA LEU A 176 -32.59 7.22 -22.39
C LEU A 176 -33.60 6.07 -22.43
N ALA A 177 -34.84 6.36 -22.05
CA ALA A 177 -35.92 5.38 -21.92
C ALA A 177 -36.67 5.20 -23.24
N ILE A 178 -36.39 4.08 -23.94
CA ILE A 178 -36.93 3.77 -25.26
C ILE A 178 -38.16 2.87 -25.13
N SER A 179 -39.31 3.38 -25.55
CA SER A 179 -40.60 2.67 -25.54
C SER A 179 -41.22 2.64 -26.95
N PRO A 180 -41.83 1.52 -27.37
CA PRO A 180 -42.56 1.49 -28.64
C PRO A 180 -43.93 2.15 -28.50
N ALA A 181 -44.35 2.92 -29.51
CA ALA A 181 -45.59 3.69 -29.50
C ALA A 181 -46.85 2.84 -29.75
N ASN A 182 -46.69 1.62 -30.28
CA ASN A 182 -47.78 0.68 -30.49
C ASN A 182 -48.16 -0.12 -29.23
N GLN A 183 -47.59 0.24 -28.07
CA GLN A 183 -47.91 -0.33 -26.76
C GLN A 183 -48.21 0.81 -25.79
N ASP A 184 -49.03 0.51 -24.78
CA ASP A 184 -49.33 1.50 -23.75
C ASP A 184 -48.06 1.84 -22.93
N ILE A 185 -47.77 3.14 -22.83
CA ILE A 185 -46.61 3.65 -22.12
C ILE A 185 -46.62 3.27 -20.64
N ALA A 186 -47.81 3.09 -20.04
CA ALA A 186 -47.96 2.67 -18.66
C ALA A 186 -47.38 1.26 -18.40
N THR A 187 -47.24 0.44 -19.45
CA THR A 187 -46.68 -0.92 -19.38
C THR A 187 -45.19 -0.98 -19.72
N SER A 188 -44.56 0.18 -20.01
CA SER A 188 -43.15 0.24 -20.39
C SER A 188 -42.22 -0.06 -19.22
N ASP A 189 -41.46 -1.15 -19.36
CA ASP A 189 -40.42 -1.51 -18.41
C ASP A 189 -39.34 -0.41 -18.30
N ALA A 190 -39.08 0.31 -19.40
CA ALA A 190 -38.10 1.41 -19.44
C ALA A 190 -38.50 2.56 -18.51
N ILE A 191 -39.78 2.94 -18.54
CA ILE A 191 -40.32 4.04 -17.75
C ILE A 191 -40.51 3.61 -16.30
N LYS A 192 -40.93 2.36 -16.06
CA LYS A 192 -40.99 1.80 -14.71
C LYS A 192 -39.63 1.87 -14.03
N LEU A 193 -38.58 1.35 -14.68
CA LEU A 193 -37.23 1.39 -14.14
C LEU A 193 -36.73 2.82 -13.94
N ALA A 194 -36.93 3.70 -14.93
CA ALA A 194 -36.53 5.10 -14.83
C ALA A 194 -37.21 5.80 -13.63
N ARG A 195 -38.50 5.54 -13.38
CA ARG A 195 -39.23 6.13 -12.24
C ARG A 195 -38.73 5.63 -10.88
N GLU A 196 -38.27 4.39 -10.80
CA GLU A 196 -37.71 3.83 -9.56
C GLU A 196 -36.38 4.50 -9.19
N VAL A 197 -35.54 4.81 -10.18
CA VAL A 197 -34.18 5.37 -9.96
C VAL A 197 -34.09 6.89 -10.15
N ASP A 198 -35.08 7.51 -10.79
CA ASP A 198 -35.22 8.95 -11.05
C ASP A 198 -36.70 9.39 -10.89
N PRO A 199 -37.24 9.45 -9.65
CA PRO A 199 -38.64 9.79 -9.41
C PRO A 199 -39.04 11.20 -9.86
N SER A 200 -38.11 12.16 -9.87
CA SER A 200 -38.36 13.53 -10.33
C SER A 200 -38.24 13.71 -11.84
N GLY A 201 -37.66 12.72 -12.55
CA GLY A 201 -37.49 12.72 -14.00
C GLY A 201 -36.44 13.73 -14.47
N GLU A 202 -35.50 14.12 -13.61
CA GLU A 202 -34.50 15.18 -13.87
C GLU A 202 -33.40 14.76 -14.84
N ARG A 203 -33.17 13.46 -15.00
CA ARG A 203 -32.11 12.90 -15.85
C ARG A 203 -32.62 11.85 -16.83
N THR A 204 -33.94 11.78 -17.03
CA THR A 204 -34.62 10.82 -17.91
C THR A 204 -35.15 11.48 -19.17
N PHE A 205 -34.76 10.96 -20.33
CA PHE A 205 -35.26 11.33 -21.66
C PHE A 205 -36.14 10.21 -22.20
N GLY A 206 -37.37 10.54 -22.60
CA GLY A 206 -38.30 9.59 -23.20
C GLY A 206 -38.15 9.54 -24.71
N VAL A 207 -38.06 8.33 -25.27
CA VAL A 207 -38.03 8.11 -26.73
C VAL A 207 -39.16 7.18 -27.12
N LEU A 208 -39.98 7.61 -28.07
CA LEU A 208 -41.01 6.77 -28.69
C LEU A 208 -40.56 6.28 -30.06
N THR A 209 -40.55 4.97 -30.23
CA THR A 209 -40.25 4.33 -31.52
C THR A 209 -41.52 3.75 -32.14
N LYS A 210 -41.47 3.29 -33.40
CA LYS A 210 -42.60 2.58 -34.06
C LYS A 210 -43.90 3.38 -34.15
N LEU A 211 -43.81 4.71 -34.26
CA LEU A 211 -44.98 5.58 -34.45
C LEU A 211 -45.73 5.28 -35.76
N ASP A 212 -45.02 4.75 -36.76
CA ASP A 212 -45.53 4.31 -38.05
C ASP A 212 -46.34 2.99 -37.99
N LEU A 213 -46.21 2.23 -36.90
CA LEU A 213 -46.88 0.95 -36.69
C LEU A 213 -48.05 1.04 -35.71
N MET A 214 -48.52 2.26 -35.41
CA MET A 214 -49.70 2.48 -34.58
C MET A 214 -50.98 2.14 -35.34
N ASP A 215 -52.02 1.75 -34.59
CA ASP A 215 -53.32 1.45 -35.18
C ASP A 215 -53.93 2.69 -35.83
N LYS A 216 -54.50 2.53 -37.03
CA LYS A 216 -55.10 3.64 -37.78
C LYS A 216 -56.19 4.32 -36.94
N GLY A 217 -56.09 5.63 -36.79
CA GLY A 217 -57.01 6.42 -35.96
C GLY A 217 -56.54 6.64 -34.52
N THR A 218 -55.39 6.08 -34.13
CA THR A 218 -54.70 6.39 -32.86
C THR A 218 -53.47 7.24 -33.11
N ASN A 219 -53.06 8.03 -32.11
CA ASN A 219 -51.81 8.79 -32.13
C ASN A 219 -51.16 8.79 -30.73
N ALA A 220 -49.87 9.15 -30.68
CA ALA A 220 -49.10 9.22 -29.44
C ALA A 220 -48.89 10.68 -28.99
N LEU A 221 -49.76 11.61 -29.41
CA LEU A 221 -49.58 13.04 -29.17
C LEU A 221 -49.53 13.37 -27.67
N ASP A 222 -50.43 12.75 -26.88
CA ASP A 222 -50.46 12.97 -25.44
C ASP A 222 -49.17 12.54 -24.73
N VAL A 223 -48.48 11.52 -25.25
CA VAL A 223 -47.18 11.11 -24.71
C VAL A 223 -46.08 12.07 -25.18
N LEU A 224 -46.02 12.40 -26.48
CA LEU A 224 -45.01 13.29 -27.05
C LEU A 224 -45.06 14.72 -26.48
N GLU A 225 -46.25 15.21 -26.15
CA GLU A 225 -46.46 16.52 -25.53
C GLU A 225 -46.34 16.47 -23.99
N GLY A 226 -46.07 15.28 -23.42
CA GLY A 226 -45.87 15.08 -21.98
C GLY A 226 -47.14 15.17 -21.14
N ARG A 227 -48.33 15.09 -21.75
CA ARG A 227 -49.63 15.06 -21.05
C ARG A 227 -49.91 13.72 -20.37
N ALA A 228 -49.60 12.62 -21.05
CA ALA A 228 -49.81 11.26 -20.52
C ALA A 228 -48.78 10.88 -19.46
N TYR A 229 -47.51 11.22 -19.69
CA TYR A 229 -46.43 11.01 -18.72
C TYR A 229 -45.44 12.17 -18.78
N ARG A 230 -45.39 12.95 -17.70
CA ARG A 230 -44.58 14.18 -17.63
C ARG A 230 -43.16 13.86 -17.19
N LEU A 231 -42.19 14.19 -18.05
CA LEU A 231 -40.75 14.21 -17.75
C LEU A 231 -40.27 15.67 -17.68
N GLN A 232 -39.11 15.91 -17.05
CA GLN A 232 -38.47 17.25 -17.08
C GLN A 232 -37.84 17.53 -18.44
N HIS A 233 -37.43 16.48 -19.16
CA HIS A 233 -36.91 16.54 -20.51
C HIS A 233 -37.98 16.14 -21.54
N PRO A 234 -37.91 16.65 -22.78
CA PRO A 234 -38.93 16.39 -23.79
C PRO A 234 -38.92 14.93 -24.26
N TRP A 235 -40.10 14.45 -24.66
CA TRP A 235 -40.24 13.20 -25.41
C TRP A 235 -39.83 13.40 -26.86
N VAL A 236 -39.11 12.43 -27.43
CA VAL A 236 -38.69 12.45 -28.83
C VAL A 236 -39.23 11.23 -29.56
N GLY A 237 -40.01 11.46 -30.60
CA GLY A 237 -40.50 10.44 -31.53
C GLY A 237 -39.46 10.12 -32.59
N ILE A 238 -39.25 8.84 -32.87
CA ILE A 238 -38.33 8.32 -33.88
C ILE A 238 -39.03 7.28 -34.74
N VAL A 239 -38.86 7.41 -36.05
CA VAL A 239 -39.32 6.42 -37.03
C VAL A 239 -38.11 5.74 -37.64
N ASN A 240 -37.99 4.45 -37.38
CA ASN A 240 -36.86 3.64 -37.84
C ASN A 240 -37.23 2.86 -39.11
N ARG A 241 -36.23 2.26 -39.77
CA ARG A 241 -36.46 1.32 -40.88
C ARG A 241 -37.32 0.14 -40.42
N SER A 242 -38.28 -0.26 -41.26
CA SER A 242 -39.02 -1.49 -41.06
C SER A 242 -38.14 -2.72 -41.32
N GLN A 243 -38.56 -3.91 -40.88
CA GLN A 243 -37.84 -5.15 -41.19
C GLN A 243 -37.73 -5.38 -42.71
N ALA A 244 -38.72 -4.93 -43.50
CA ALA A 244 -38.67 -5.00 -44.94
C ALA A 244 -37.61 -4.05 -45.53
N ASP A 245 -37.46 -2.84 -44.98
CA ASP A 245 -36.42 -1.90 -45.40
C ASP A 245 -35.02 -2.41 -45.06
N ILE A 246 -34.86 -3.07 -43.90
CA ILE A 246 -33.60 -3.71 -43.49
C ILE A 246 -33.25 -4.85 -44.46
N ASN A 247 -34.21 -5.72 -44.78
CA ASN A 247 -33.99 -6.83 -45.71
C ASN A 247 -33.65 -6.33 -47.13
N LYS A 248 -34.14 -5.15 -47.51
CA LYS A 248 -33.83 -4.48 -48.78
C LYS A 248 -32.54 -3.64 -48.73
N ASN A 249 -31.82 -3.63 -47.60
CA ASN A 249 -30.62 -2.81 -47.37
C ASN A 249 -30.83 -1.33 -47.71
N VAL A 250 -31.99 -0.77 -47.33
CA VAL A 250 -32.25 0.67 -47.51
C VAL A 250 -31.22 1.47 -46.73
N ASP A 251 -30.55 2.40 -47.41
CA ASP A 251 -29.51 3.22 -46.81
C ASP A 251 -30.05 4.10 -45.67
N MET A 252 -29.19 4.37 -44.67
CA MET A 252 -29.57 5.12 -43.48
C MET A 252 -29.86 6.60 -43.79
N ILE A 253 -29.20 7.18 -44.80
CA ILE A 253 -29.50 8.55 -45.25
C ILE A 253 -30.93 8.61 -45.79
N ALA A 254 -31.33 7.62 -46.60
CA ALA A 254 -32.69 7.51 -47.10
C ALA A 254 -33.71 7.29 -45.96
N ALA A 255 -33.35 6.52 -44.93
CA ALA A 255 -34.18 6.31 -43.76
C ALA A 255 -34.41 7.61 -42.97
N ARG A 256 -33.37 8.41 -42.71
CA ARG A 256 -33.50 9.71 -42.04
C ARG A 256 -34.35 10.70 -42.84
N ARG A 257 -34.23 10.69 -44.17
CA ARG A 257 -35.10 11.52 -45.03
C ARG A 257 -36.56 11.10 -44.93
N LYS A 258 -36.84 9.79 -44.94
CA LYS A 258 -38.20 9.25 -44.73
C LYS A 258 -38.75 9.61 -43.34
N GLU A 259 -37.90 9.58 -42.31
CA GLU A 259 -38.27 10.00 -40.96
C GLU A 259 -38.69 11.49 -40.93
N GLN A 260 -37.89 12.37 -41.53
CA GLN A 260 -38.22 13.80 -41.63
C GLN A 260 -39.51 14.03 -42.42
N GLU A 261 -39.69 13.33 -43.54
CA GLU A 261 -40.90 13.40 -44.35
C GLU A 261 -42.14 12.91 -43.60
N TYR A 262 -42.02 11.82 -42.83
CA TYR A 262 -43.10 11.31 -41.98
C TYR A 262 -43.59 12.37 -40.99
N PHE A 263 -42.67 12.99 -40.25
CA PHE A 263 -43.06 14.02 -39.28
C PHE A 263 -43.55 15.30 -39.94
N ALA A 264 -42.98 15.71 -41.08
CA ALA A 264 -43.39 16.92 -41.78
C ALA A 264 -44.76 16.80 -42.47
N THR A 265 -45.11 15.61 -42.96
CA THR A 265 -46.37 15.36 -43.70
C THR A 265 -47.47 14.77 -42.83
N SER A 266 -47.17 14.35 -41.59
CA SER A 266 -48.17 13.81 -40.67
C SER A 266 -49.17 14.89 -40.24
N PRO A 267 -50.49 14.63 -40.35
CA PRO A 267 -51.52 15.54 -39.87
C PRO A 267 -51.49 15.71 -38.34
N ASP A 268 -51.07 14.69 -37.60
CA ASP A 268 -51.05 14.68 -36.13
C ASP A 268 -49.72 15.24 -35.56
N TYR A 269 -48.59 15.05 -36.25
CA TYR A 269 -47.26 15.37 -35.72
C TYR A 269 -46.57 16.55 -36.41
N GLY A 270 -47.18 17.15 -37.45
CA GLY A 270 -46.58 18.22 -38.26
C GLY A 270 -46.04 19.40 -37.46
N HIS A 271 -46.77 19.85 -36.43
CA HIS A 271 -46.33 20.96 -35.56
C HIS A 271 -45.12 20.60 -34.68
N LEU A 272 -44.89 19.31 -34.42
CA LEU A 272 -43.78 18.81 -33.62
C LEU A 272 -42.55 18.43 -34.47
N ALA A 273 -42.63 18.47 -35.80
CA ALA A 273 -41.59 17.92 -36.68
C ALA A 273 -40.16 18.41 -36.39
N HIS A 274 -40.00 19.67 -35.97
CA HIS A 274 -38.70 20.25 -35.61
C HIS A 274 -38.09 19.74 -34.28
N LYS A 275 -38.88 19.05 -33.45
CA LYS A 275 -38.49 18.43 -32.16
C LYS A 275 -38.50 16.90 -32.21
N MET A 276 -38.60 16.32 -33.40
CA MET A 276 -38.69 14.88 -33.61
C MET A 276 -37.53 14.38 -34.45
N GLY A 277 -37.31 13.06 -34.40
CA GLY A 277 -36.34 12.35 -35.21
C GLY A 277 -34.98 12.14 -34.57
N SER A 278 -34.24 11.22 -35.18
CA SER A 278 -32.94 10.73 -34.70
C SER A 278 -31.86 11.82 -34.66
N GLU A 279 -31.83 12.73 -35.64
CA GLU A 279 -30.85 13.83 -35.68
C GLU A 279 -31.10 14.89 -34.59
N TYR A 280 -32.38 15.17 -34.30
CA TYR A 280 -32.74 16.06 -33.20
C TYR A 280 -32.36 15.45 -31.86
N LEU A 281 -32.67 14.16 -31.64
CA LEU A 281 -32.31 13.44 -30.42
C LEU A 281 -30.79 13.48 -30.17
N ALA A 282 -29.99 13.20 -31.21
CA ALA A 282 -28.53 13.21 -31.09
C ALA A 282 -27.99 14.59 -30.64
N LYS A 283 -28.50 15.68 -31.24
CA LYS A 283 -28.14 17.06 -30.87
C LYS A 283 -28.58 17.41 -29.45
N LEU A 284 -29.80 17.04 -29.08
CA LEU A 284 -30.36 17.27 -27.75
C LEU A 284 -29.52 16.58 -26.67
N LEU A 285 -29.21 15.30 -26.85
CA LEU A 285 -28.39 14.53 -25.92
C LEU A 285 -26.95 15.06 -25.82
N SER A 286 -26.35 15.45 -26.95
CA SER A 286 -24.99 16.02 -26.98
C SER A 286 -24.92 17.35 -26.21
N GLN A 287 -25.88 18.26 -26.44
CA GLN A 287 -25.94 19.55 -25.71
C GLN A 287 -26.19 19.35 -24.22
N HIS A 288 -27.12 18.45 -23.86
CA HIS A 288 -27.41 18.17 -22.46
C HIS A 288 -26.21 17.52 -21.75
N LEU A 289 -25.58 16.53 -22.39
CA LEU A 289 -24.38 15.88 -21.87
C LEU A 289 -23.25 16.89 -21.66
N GLU A 290 -23.01 17.80 -22.61
CA GLU A 290 -22.00 18.86 -22.46
C GLU A 290 -22.29 19.78 -21.26
N SER A 291 -23.55 20.19 -21.08
CA SER A 291 -23.98 20.99 -19.93
C SER A 291 -23.75 20.27 -18.60
N VAL A 292 -24.08 18.97 -18.52
CA VAL A 292 -23.90 18.15 -17.32
C VAL A 292 -22.42 17.95 -17.02
N ILE A 293 -21.58 17.68 -18.04
CA ILE A 293 -20.13 17.57 -17.86
C ILE A 293 -19.58 18.89 -17.32
N ARG A 294 -19.93 20.04 -17.92
CA ARG A 294 -19.43 21.35 -17.49
C ARG A 294 -19.77 21.64 -16.04
N ALA A 295 -21.00 21.36 -15.60
CA ALA A 295 -21.42 21.56 -14.22
C ALA A 295 -20.66 20.67 -13.21
N ARG A 296 -20.16 19.50 -13.65
CA ARG A 296 -19.50 18.50 -12.80
C ARG A 296 -17.97 18.52 -12.88
N ILE A 297 -17.36 19.24 -13.82
CA ILE A 297 -15.90 19.37 -13.91
C ILE A 297 -15.25 19.73 -12.56
N PRO A 298 -15.76 20.71 -11.78
CA PRO A 298 -15.13 21.06 -10.50
C PRO A 298 -15.12 19.91 -9.49
N SER A 299 -16.18 19.11 -9.41
CA SER A 299 -16.24 17.96 -8.50
C SER A 299 -15.36 16.81 -8.98
N ILE A 300 -15.24 16.61 -10.30
CA ILE A 300 -14.32 15.63 -10.90
C ILE A 300 -12.87 16.01 -10.58
N ILE A 301 -12.48 17.28 -10.73
CA ILE A 301 -11.13 17.77 -10.38
C ILE A 301 -10.85 17.54 -8.89
N ALA A 302 -11.81 17.86 -8.01
CA ALA A 302 -11.66 17.65 -6.58
C ALA A 302 -11.45 16.16 -6.24
N LEU A 303 -12.20 15.27 -6.88
CA LEU A 303 -12.03 13.82 -6.73
C LEU A 303 -10.64 13.36 -7.20
N ILE A 304 -10.21 13.80 -8.38
CA ILE A 304 -8.88 13.47 -8.94
C ILE A 304 -7.77 13.93 -7.99
N ASN A 305 -7.81 15.18 -7.52
CA ASN A 305 -6.80 15.71 -6.61
C ASN A 305 -6.75 14.96 -5.26
N LYS A 306 -7.92 14.61 -4.72
CA LYS A 306 -8.01 13.78 -3.52
C LYS A 306 -7.36 12.41 -3.74
N THR A 307 -7.71 11.72 -4.82
CA THR A 307 -7.13 10.40 -5.16
C THR A 307 -5.63 10.49 -5.44
N ILE A 308 -5.14 11.55 -6.09
CA ILE A 308 -3.69 11.80 -6.27
C ILE A 308 -3.00 11.88 -4.90
N SER A 309 -3.57 12.63 -3.96
CA SER A 309 -2.99 12.81 -2.62
C SER A 309 -2.96 11.49 -1.83
N GLU A 310 -4.01 10.68 -1.94
CA GLU A 310 -4.09 9.35 -1.34
C GLU A 310 -3.06 8.38 -1.94
N LEU A 311 -2.94 8.36 -3.27
CA LEU A 311 -1.96 7.54 -3.98
C LEU A 311 -0.51 7.96 -3.67
N GLU A 312 -0.22 9.25 -3.59
CA GLU A 312 1.10 9.77 -3.21
C GLU A 312 1.46 9.36 -1.77
N ALA A 313 0.52 9.49 -0.82
CA ALA A 313 0.74 9.07 0.55
C ALA A 313 0.94 7.55 0.68
N GLU A 314 0.23 6.73 -0.11
CA GLU A 314 0.44 5.28 -0.13
C GLU A 314 1.79 4.93 -0.76
N LEU A 315 2.19 5.61 -1.84
CA LEU A 315 3.48 5.41 -2.48
C LEU A 315 4.64 5.79 -1.56
N ASP A 316 4.51 6.87 -0.79
CA ASP A 316 5.49 7.30 0.22
C ASP A 316 5.64 6.26 1.34
N ARG A 317 4.53 5.64 1.77
CA ARG A 317 4.56 4.54 2.77
C ARG A 317 5.23 3.27 2.24
N LEU A 318 4.99 2.92 0.97
CA LEU A 318 5.66 1.80 0.32
C LEU A 318 7.13 2.12 0.00
N GLY A 319 7.47 3.41 -0.01
CA GLY A 319 8.80 3.93 -0.20
C GLY A 319 9.26 3.97 -1.66
N ARG A 320 10.35 4.70 -1.89
CA ARG A 320 10.82 5.03 -3.24
C ARG A 320 11.32 3.80 -4.00
N PRO A 321 11.16 3.78 -5.34
CA PRO A 321 11.76 2.76 -6.19
C PRO A 321 13.29 2.80 -6.06
N ILE A 322 13.88 1.61 -6.08
CA ILE A 322 15.32 1.43 -5.97
C ILE A 322 15.96 1.78 -7.32
N GLY A 323 17.00 2.61 -7.30
CA GLY A 323 17.74 2.94 -8.50
C GLY A 323 18.40 1.70 -9.12
N VAL A 324 18.47 1.65 -10.44
CA VAL A 324 19.03 0.51 -11.19
C VAL A 324 20.55 0.54 -11.21
N ASP A 325 21.16 1.69 -10.95
CA ASP A 325 22.60 1.89 -10.91
C ASP A 325 23.20 1.51 -9.55
N ALA A 326 24.45 1.07 -9.56
CA ALA A 326 25.14 0.64 -8.34
C ALA A 326 25.32 1.78 -7.33
N GLY A 327 25.42 3.02 -7.80
CA GLY A 327 25.56 4.21 -6.95
C GLY A 327 24.29 4.47 -6.14
N ALA A 328 23.13 4.43 -6.77
CA ALA A 328 21.84 4.57 -6.13
C ALA A 328 21.55 3.41 -5.16
N GLN A 329 21.87 2.17 -5.54
CA GLN A 329 21.74 1.02 -4.63
C GLN A 329 22.60 1.17 -3.38
N LEU A 330 23.86 1.57 -3.55
CA LEU A 330 24.77 1.86 -2.43
C LEU A 330 24.23 2.99 -1.56
N TYR A 331 23.76 4.08 -2.18
CA TYR A 331 23.17 5.20 -1.45
C TYR A 331 21.97 4.76 -0.60
N THR A 332 21.05 3.97 -1.17
CA THR A 332 19.90 3.42 -0.44
C THR A 332 20.34 2.56 0.74
N ILE A 333 21.30 1.64 0.55
CA ILE A 333 21.80 0.80 1.65
C ILE A 333 22.38 1.69 2.78
N LEU A 334 23.20 2.68 2.44
CA LEU A 334 23.80 3.58 3.43
C LEU A 334 22.77 4.46 4.14
N GLU A 335 21.71 4.88 3.45
CA GLU A 335 20.58 5.60 4.03
C GLU A 335 19.85 4.74 5.07
N MET A 336 19.56 3.48 4.74
CA MET A 336 18.94 2.52 5.67
C MET A 336 19.81 2.25 6.89
N CYS A 337 21.13 2.11 6.71
CA CYS A 337 22.05 1.96 7.83
C CYS A 337 22.10 3.19 8.73
N ARG A 338 22.05 4.40 8.17
CA ARG A 338 21.97 5.64 8.97
C ARG A 338 20.68 5.74 9.75
N ALA A 339 19.56 5.32 9.16
CA ALA A 339 18.27 5.27 9.83
C ALA A 339 18.33 4.32 11.04
N PHE A 340 18.86 3.11 10.86
CA PHE A 340 19.12 2.18 11.95
C PHE A 340 20.07 2.77 13.02
N ASP A 341 21.20 3.35 12.63
CA ASP A 341 22.17 3.96 13.55
C ASP A 341 21.52 5.06 14.41
N ARG A 342 20.63 5.87 13.82
CA ARG A 342 19.86 6.88 14.54
C ARG A 342 18.96 6.24 15.59
N VAL A 343 18.13 5.26 15.18
CA VAL A 343 17.21 4.56 16.08
C VAL A 343 17.96 3.84 17.20
N PHE A 344 19.09 3.20 16.90
CA PHE A 344 19.94 2.54 17.89
C PHE A 344 20.53 3.53 18.90
N LYS A 345 21.06 4.67 18.43
CA LYS A 345 21.58 5.73 19.32
C LYS A 345 20.48 6.30 20.21
N GLU A 346 19.28 6.51 19.70
CA GLU A 346 18.13 6.95 20.51
C GLU A 346 17.75 5.94 21.59
N HIS A 347 17.82 4.64 21.31
CA HIS A 347 17.58 3.59 22.31
C HIS A 347 18.66 3.52 23.39
N LEU A 348 19.89 3.93 23.05
CA LEU A 348 21.03 3.90 23.95
C LEU A 348 21.11 5.17 24.81
N ASP A 349 20.82 6.34 24.23
CA ASP A 349 20.94 7.66 24.88
C ASP A 349 19.66 8.11 25.59
N GLY A 350 18.49 7.79 25.05
CA GLY A 350 17.21 8.28 25.55
C GLY A 350 16.68 7.41 26.69
N GLY A 351 15.90 8.01 27.61
CA GLY A 351 15.19 7.38 28.74
C GLY A 351 14.13 6.32 28.36
N ARG A 352 14.44 5.48 27.37
CA ARG A 352 13.80 4.21 27.03
C ARG A 352 14.53 3.09 27.80
N PRO A 353 13.96 1.88 27.95
CA PRO A 353 14.49 0.81 28.81
C PRO A 353 15.89 0.28 28.45
N GLY A 354 16.56 0.75 27.40
CA GLY A 354 17.90 0.29 27.01
C GLY A 354 18.99 0.74 27.96
N GLY A 355 19.21 2.06 28.05
CA GLY A 355 20.19 2.67 28.95
C GLY A 355 19.92 2.33 30.42
N ASP A 356 18.67 2.41 30.87
CA ASP A 356 18.26 2.08 32.24
C ASP A 356 18.58 0.64 32.63
N ARG A 357 18.47 -0.31 31.69
CA ARG A 357 18.86 -1.71 31.94
C ARG A 357 20.36 -1.85 32.15
N ILE A 358 21.18 -1.08 31.44
CA ILE A 358 22.64 -1.06 31.63
C ILE A 358 22.97 -0.49 33.02
N TYR A 359 22.33 0.61 33.43
CA TYR A 359 22.46 1.12 34.80
C TYR A 359 22.04 0.07 35.83
N GLY A 360 20.94 -0.66 35.59
CA GLY A 360 20.51 -1.76 36.46
C GLY A 360 21.55 -2.87 36.64
N VAL A 361 22.38 -3.16 35.63
CA VAL A 361 23.51 -4.10 35.77
C VAL A 361 24.55 -3.56 36.76
N PHE A 362 24.92 -2.28 36.63
CA PHE A 362 25.98 -1.68 37.43
C PHE A 362 25.56 -1.26 38.84
N ASP A 363 24.34 -0.77 39.02
CA ASP A 363 23.86 -0.25 40.30
C ASP A 363 23.25 -1.34 41.19
N ASN A 364 22.70 -2.41 40.58
CA ASN A 364 22.04 -3.48 41.32
C ASN A 364 22.78 -4.82 41.23
N GLN A 365 23.03 -5.33 40.02
CA GLN A 365 23.53 -6.70 39.84
C GLN A 365 24.98 -6.86 40.30
N LEU A 366 25.88 -5.96 39.86
CA LEU A 366 27.29 -6.00 40.24
C LEU A 366 27.47 -5.85 41.78
N PRO A 367 26.90 -4.83 42.46
CA PRO A 367 27.01 -4.72 43.92
C PRO A 367 26.42 -5.93 44.66
N ALA A 368 25.31 -6.50 44.18
CA ALA A 368 24.74 -7.71 44.76
C ALA A 368 25.66 -8.94 44.57
N ALA A 369 26.32 -9.07 43.42
CA ALA A 369 27.28 -10.14 43.16
C ALA A 369 28.53 -10.01 44.04
N LEU A 370 29.06 -8.79 44.20
CA LEU A 370 30.20 -8.50 45.07
C LEU A 370 29.91 -8.84 46.55
N LYS A 371 28.70 -8.55 47.03
CA LYS A 371 28.26 -8.88 48.40
C LYS A 371 28.12 -10.39 48.68
N LYS A 372 27.91 -11.21 47.65
CA LYS A 372 27.72 -12.67 47.77
C LYS A 372 29.04 -13.45 47.73
N LEU A 373 30.18 -12.78 47.62
CA LEU A 373 31.48 -13.43 47.57
C LEU A 373 31.80 -14.14 48.89
N PRO A 374 32.41 -15.33 48.87
CA PRO A 374 32.57 -16.19 50.06
C PRO A 374 33.77 -15.76 50.93
N PHE A 375 33.90 -14.47 51.23
CA PHE A 375 35.02 -13.93 52.01
C PHE A 375 35.06 -14.46 53.44
N ASP A 376 33.91 -14.67 54.09
CA ASP A 376 33.86 -15.23 55.45
C ASP A 376 34.48 -16.63 55.53
N LYS A 377 34.26 -17.45 54.49
CA LYS A 377 34.85 -18.79 54.39
C LYS A 377 36.34 -18.71 54.06
N HIS A 378 36.71 -17.84 53.14
CA HIS A 378 38.10 -17.67 52.71
C HIS A 378 39.00 -17.08 53.80
N LEU A 379 38.50 -16.11 54.57
CA LEU A 379 39.21 -15.46 55.67
C LEU A 379 38.94 -16.11 57.04
N SER A 380 38.40 -17.33 57.05
CA SER A 380 38.21 -18.13 58.26
C SER A 380 39.54 -18.43 58.95
N LEU A 381 39.53 -18.50 60.29
CA LEU A 381 40.74 -18.70 61.09
C LEU A 381 41.54 -19.94 60.66
N GLN A 382 40.85 -21.03 60.32
CA GLN A 382 41.46 -22.27 59.83
C GLN A 382 42.18 -22.07 58.50
N ASN A 383 41.55 -21.37 57.55
CA ASN A 383 42.17 -21.13 56.24
C ASN A 383 43.33 -20.13 56.33
N VAL A 384 43.17 -19.06 57.11
CA VAL A 384 44.24 -18.08 57.35
C VAL A 384 45.47 -18.77 57.96
N ARG A 385 45.26 -19.60 59.00
CA ARG A 385 46.35 -20.38 59.61
C ARG A 385 47.08 -21.23 58.58
N ARG A 386 46.33 -21.96 57.75
CA ARG A 386 46.88 -22.83 56.71
C ARG A 386 47.71 -22.02 55.70
N VAL A 387 47.12 -20.99 55.08
CA VAL A 387 47.75 -20.23 54.00
C VAL A 387 48.98 -19.47 54.49
N VAL A 388 48.91 -18.84 55.68
CA VAL A 388 50.07 -18.14 56.25
C VAL A 388 51.19 -19.11 56.61
N SER A 389 50.88 -20.24 57.26
CA SER A 389 51.89 -21.24 57.63
C SER A 389 52.55 -21.87 56.39
N GLU A 390 51.78 -22.11 55.32
CA GLU A 390 52.31 -22.63 54.05
C GLU A 390 53.16 -21.61 53.29
N ALA A 391 52.79 -20.32 53.32
CA ALA A 391 53.49 -19.26 52.60
C ALA A 391 54.83 -18.89 53.25
N ASP A 392 54.88 -18.87 54.58
CA ASP A 392 56.04 -18.40 55.36
C ASP A 392 57.01 -19.52 55.75
N GLY A 393 56.61 -20.79 55.63
CA GLY A 393 57.50 -21.95 55.79
C GLY A 393 58.10 -22.11 57.20
N TYR A 394 59.35 -22.57 57.32
CA TYR A 394 60.00 -22.94 58.61
C TYR A 394 60.77 -21.81 59.30
N GLN A 395 60.88 -20.60 58.72
CA GLN A 395 61.61 -19.50 59.35
C GLN A 395 60.79 -18.79 60.45
N PRO A 396 61.38 -18.51 61.63
CA PRO A 396 60.79 -17.60 62.61
C PRO A 396 60.99 -16.15 62.15
N HIS A 397 59.90 -15.40 62.03
CA HIS A 397 59.95 -14.02 61.54
C HIS A 397 59.96 -13.05 62.73
N LEU A 398 60.93 -12.13 62.74
CA LEU A 398 60.95 -10.95 63.64
C LEU A 398 60.01 -9.83 63.15
N ILE A 399 59.40 -9.98 61.96
CA ILE A 399 58.59 -9.00 61.23
C ILE A 399 57.26 -9.69 60.79
N ALA A 400 56.22 -8.91 60.48
CA ALA A 400 54.92 -9.40 60.03
C ALA A 400 55.00 -10.37 58.82
N PRO A 401 54.11 -11.39 58.73
CA PRO A 401 54.11 -12.47 57.73
C PRO A 401 53.70 -12.00 56.32
N GLU A 402 54.61 -11.31 55.63
CA GLU A 402 54.33 -10.62 54.37
C GLU A 402 53.82 -11.56 53.25
N GLN A 403 54.41 -12.74 53.08
CA GLN A 403 54.01 -13.67 52.02
C GLN A 403 52.64 -14.30 52.29
N GLY A 404 52.32 -14.58 53.55
CA GLY A 404 50.98 -14.96 53.98
C GLY A 404 49.93 -13.91 53.59
N TYR A 405 50.19 -12.62 53.85
CA TYR A 405 49.32 -11.52 53.42
C TYR A 405 49.16 -11.46 51.90
N ARG A 406 50.27 -11.53 51.14
CA ARG A 406 50.22 -11.50 49.67
C ARG A 406 49.33 -12.61 49.10
N ARG A 407 49.50 -13.85 49.56
CA ARG A 407 48.70 -14.99 49.08
C ARG A 407 47.23 -14.90 49.46
N LEU A 408 46.92 -14.46 50.68
CA LEU A 408 45.52 -14.29 51.11
C LEU A 408 44.82 -13.18 50.31
N ILE A 409 45.53 -12.08 50.03
CA ILE A 409 44.99 -11.00 49.22
C ILE A 409 44.79 -11.45 47.78
N ASP A 410 45.79 -12.05 47.13
CA ASP A 410 45.68 -12.54 45.76
C ASP A 410 44.53 -13.57 45.60
N GLY A 411 44.43 -14.51 46.54
CA GLY A 411 43.32 -15.46 46.60
C GLY A 411 41.95 -14.81 46.79
N SER A 412 41.87 -13.72 47.57
CA SER A 412 40.64 -12.95 47.77
C SER A 412 40.26 -12.15 46.52
N LEU A 413 41.25 -11.50 45.88
CA LEU A 413 41.02 -10.67 44.70
C LEU A 413 40.61 -11.50 43.48
N GLY A 414 41.06 -12.75 43.37
CA GLY A 414 40.64 -13.69 42.34
C GLY A 414 39.13 -13.90 42.27
N PHE A 415 38.40 -13.78 43.39
CA PHE A 415 36.94 -13.91 43.41
C PHE A 415 36.21 -12.77 42.67
N PHE A 416 36.84 -11.62 42.46
CA PHE A 416 36.24 -10.51 41.72
C PHE A 416 36.18 -10.74 40.21
N LYS A 417 37.00 -11.64 39.65
CA LYS A 417 37.01 -11.94 38.21
C LYS A 417 35.63 -12.40 37.72
N GLY A 418 34.97 -13.30 38.46
CA GLY A 418 33.64 -13.83 38.10
C GLY A 418 32.54 -12.77 38.00
N PRO A 419 32.27 -11.97 39.05
CA PRO A 419 31.31 -10.86 38.98
C PRO A 419 31.63 -9.82 37.89
N ALA A 420 32.91 -9.59 37.63
CA ALA A 420 33.35 -8.65 36.62
C ALA A 420 33.07 -9.16 35.19
N GLU A 421 33.34 -10.44 34.91
CA GLU A 421 32.95 -11.10 33.66
C GLU A 421 31.42 -11.18 33.49
N ALA A 422 30.69 -11.49 34.55
CA ALA A 422 29.23 -11.52 34.51
C ALA A 422 28.63 -10.15 34.15
N SER A 423 29.26 -9.06 34.60
CA SER A 423 28.83 -7.69 34.25
C SER A 423 29.08 -7.37 32.77
N VAL A 424 30.22 -7.82 32.22
CA VAL A 424 30.54 -7.71 30.79
C VAL A 424 29.48 -8.44 29.95
N ASP A 425 29.15 -9.68 30.34
CA ASP A 425 28.19 -10.52 29.62
C ASP A 425 26.75 -9.99 29.71
N ALA A 426 26.35 -9.46 30.87
CA ALA A 426 25.04 -8.86 31.06
C ALA A 426 24.84 -7.62 30.17
N VAL A 427 25.84 -6.74 30.06
CA VAL A 427 25.77 -5.57 29.17
C VAL A 427 25.75 -5.97 27.71
N HIS A 428 26.56 -6.94 27.31
CA HIS A 428 26.55 -7.50 25.95
C HIS A 428 25.16 -8.00 25.54
N PHE A 429 24.48 -8.74 26.44
CA PHE A 429 23.13 -9.21 26.19
C PHE A 429 22.14 -8.06 25.98
N VAL A 430 22.22 -7.00 26.79
CA VAL A 430 21.37 -5.81 26.61
C VAL A 430 21.62 -5.15 25.26
N LEU A 431 22.89 -5.00 24.84
CA LEU A 431 23.23 -4.41 23.55
C LEU A 431 22.69 -5.23 22.37
N LYS A 432 22.77 -6.57 22.42
CA LYS A 432 22.19 -7.44 21.38
C LYS A 432 20.68 -7.29 21.26
N GLU A 433 19.98 -7.22 22.40
CA GLU A 433 18.54 -7.00 22.41
C GLU A 433 18.16 -5.63 21.83
N LEU A 434 18.97 -4.60 22.11
CA LEU A 434 18.79 -3.28 21.52
C LEU A 434 18.96 -3.29 20.00
N VAL A 435 19.96 -3.99 19.46
CA VAL A 435 20.13 -4.15 18.00
C VAL A 435 18.87 -4.76 17.38
N ARG A 436 18.36 -5.87 17.94
CA ARG A 436 17.14 -6.52 17.45
C ARG A 436 15.94 -5.58 17.45
N LYS A 437 15.75 -4.85 18.55
CA LYS A 437 14.65 -3.90 18.70
C LYS A 437 14.77 -2.75 17.70
N SER A 438 15.96 -2.17 17.54
CA SER A 438 16.21 -1.06 16.60
C SER A 438 15.97 -1.47 15.15
N ILE A 439 16.32 -2.71 14.75
CA ILE A 439 15.99 -3.23 13.41
C ILE A 439 14.47 -3.32 13.23
N SER A 440 13.74 -3.83 14.23
CA SER A 440 12.29 -4.00 14.14
C SER A 440 11.50 -2.67 14.10
N GLU A 441 12.00 -1.64 14.78
CA GLU A 441 11.39 -0.31 14.82
C GLU A 441 11.74 0.55 13.59
N THR A 442 12.75 0.17 12.80
CA THR A 442 13.10 0.90 11.58
C THR A 442 12.17 0.48 10.44
N GLU A 443 11.11 1.26 10.19
CA GLU A 443 10.09 0.93 9.19
C GLU A 443 10.65 0.77 7.78
N GLU A 444 11.60 1.63 7.40
CA GLU A 444 12.22 1.64 6.08
C GLU A 444 12.99 0.33 5.79
N LEU A 445 13.56 -0.28 6.83
CA LEU A 445 14.28 -1.55 6.75
C LEU A 445 13.35 -2.76 6.56
N LYS A 446 12.06 -2.67 6.92
CA LYS A 446 11.10 -3.79 6.78
C LYS A 446 10.94 -4.26 5.34
N ARG A 447 11.24 -3.39 4.38
CA ARG A 447 11.19 -3.68 2.94
C ARG A 447 12.28 -4.61 2.44
N PHE A 448 13.39 -4.75 3.18
CA PHE A 448 14.60 -5.43 2.73
C PHE A 448 15.04 -6.51 3.75
N PRO A 449 14.44 -7.71 3.71
CA PRO A 449 14.75 -8.78 4.65
C PRO A 449 16.22 -9.19 4.63
N THR A 450 16.86 -9.26 3.46
CA THR A 450 18.29 -9.62 3.37
C THR A 450 19.16 -8.52 3.98
N LEU A 451 18.87 -7.24 3.74
CA LEU A 451 19.59 -6.15 4.38
C LEU A 451 19.43 -6.15 5.91
N GLN A 452 18.25 -6.47 6.43
CA GLN A 452 18.04 -6.61 7.87
C GLN A 452 18.93 -7.70 8.47
N ALA A 453 19.00 -8.87 7.82
CA ALA A 453 19.83 -9.97 8.26
C ALA A 453 21.32 -9.61 8.20
N ASP A 454 21.77 -8.95 7.14
CA ASP A 454 23.15 -8.48 6.96
C ASP A 454 23.55 -7.46 8.05
N ILE A 455 22.69 -6.46 8.33
CA ILE A 455 22.91 -5.48 9.40
C ILE A 455 22.94 -6.16 10.77
N ALA A 456 21.99 -7.08 11.03
CA ALA A 456 21.94 -7.82 12.29
C ALA A 456 23.22 -8.65 12.50
N ALA A 457 23.68 -9.35 11.47
CA ALA A 457 24.88 -10.17 11.53
C ALA A 457 26.12 -9.30 11.81
N ALA A 458 26.30 -8.21 11.06
CA ALA A 458 27.43 -7.31 11.23
C ALA A 458 27.45 -6.63 12.61
N ALA A 459 26.30 -6.16 13.09
CA ALA A 459 26.19 -5.56 14.41
C ALA A 459 26.50 -6.58 15.53
N ASN A 460 26.00 -7.81 15.43
CA ASN A 460 26.30 -8.86 16.41
C ASN A 460 27.78 -9.26 16.41
N GLU A 461 28.42 -9.33 15.25
CA GLU A 461 29.85 -9.60 15.14
C GLU A 461 30.69 -8.50 15.81
N ALA A 462 30.34 -7.23 15.57
CA ALA A 462 31.00 -6.10 16.22
C ALA A 462 30.84 -6.15 17.75
N LEU A 463 29.63 -6.45 18.25
CA LEU A 463 29.38 -6.57 19.69
C LEU A 463 30.20 -7.69 20.34
N GLU A 464 30.41 -8.85 19.69
CA GLU A 464 31.28 -9.89 20.25
C GLU A 464 32.73 -9.42 20.39
N ARG A 465 33.26 -8.70 19.38
CA ARG A 465 34.62 -8.13 19.47
C ARG A 465 34.73 -7.16 20.65
N PHE A 466 33.76 -6.27 20.82
CA PHE A 466 33.73 -5.32 21.94
C PHE A 466 33.62 -6.00 23.30
N ARG A 467 32.84 -7.06 23.39
CA ARG A 467 32.72 -7.90 24.59
C ARG A 467 34.05 -8.54 24.96
N ASP A 468 34.75 -9.13 24.00
CA ASP A 468 36.04 -9.78 24.25
C ASP A 468 37.12 -8.78 24.73
N ASP A 469 37.16 -7.60 24.13
CA ASP A 469 38.07 -6.53 24.55
C ASP A 469 37.72 -5.99 25.93
N SER A 470 36.41 -5.86 26.23
CA SER A 470 35.92 -5.48 27.55
C SER A 470 36.27 -6.53 28.61
N ARG A 471 36.09 -7.82 28.32
CA ARG A 471 36.47 -8.93 29.21
C ARG A 471 37.96 -8.86 29.55
N LYS A 472 38.83 -8.77 28.54
CA LYS A 472 40.28 -8.66 28.74
C LYS A 472 40.64 -7.45 29.62
N THR A 473 40.00 -6.30 29.37
CA THR A 473 40.27 -5.06 30.11
C THR A 473 39.85 -5.18 31.57
N VAL A 474 38.65 -5.70 31.82
CA VAL A 474 38.11 -5.85 33.17
C VAL A 474 38.90 -6.87 34.00
N LEU A 475 39.31 -7.99 33.39
CA LEU A 475 40.17 -8.97 34.06
C LEU A 475 41.54 -8.38 34.40
N ARG A 476 42.13 -7.63 33.48
CA ARG A 476 43.41 -6.93 33.72
C ARG A 476 43.29 -5.92 34.87
N LEU A 477 42.17 -5.20 34.99
CA LEU A 477 41.96 -4.29 36.12
C LEU A 477 42.00 -5.03 37.46
N VAL A 478 41.38 -6.21 37.55
CA VAL A 478 41.43 -7.04 38.77
C VAL A 478 42.85 -7.55 39.03
N GLU A 479 43.56 -7.97 37.99
CA GLU A 479 44.96 -8.44 38.11
C GLU A 479 45.93 -7.33 38.49
N MET A 480 45.69 -6.09 38.05
CA MET A 480 46.50 -4.93 38.45
C MET A 480 46.39 -4.67 39.95
N GLU A 481 45.20 -4.82 40.54
CA GLU A 481 44.99 -4.68 41.99
C GLU A 481 45.68 -5.80 42.79
N SER A 482 45.87 -6.98 42.20
CA SER A 482 46.59 -8.09 42.87
C SER A 482 48.11 -8.06 42.69
N SER A 483 48.60 -7.33 41.67
CA SER A 483 50.02 -7.33 41.30
C SER A 483 50.90 -6.48 42.21
N TYR A 484 50.37 -5.42 42.84
CA TYR A 484 51.18 -4.51 43.66
C TYR A 484 50.46 -4.09 44.94
N LEU A 485 51.02 -4.54 46.08
CA LEU A 485 50.63 -4.07 47.39
C LEU A 485 51.54 -2.91 47.80
N THR A 486 50.93 -1.77 48.13
CA THR A 486 51.68 -0.57 48.50
C THR A 486 52.48 -0.81 49.79
N VAL A 487 53.70 -0.27 49.85
CA VAL A 487 54.52 -0.31 51.08
C VAL A 487 53.78 0.36 52.25
N GLU A 488 52.90 1.31 51.95
CA GLU A 488 52.06 1.98 52.94
C GLU A 488 51.04 1.04 53.60
N PHE A 489 50.50 0.04 52.88
CA PHE A 489 49.64 -0.98 53.46
C PHE A 489 50.36 -1.73 54.59
N PHE A 490 51.60 -2.19 54.33
CA PHE A 490 52.40 -2.90 55.33
C PHE A 490 52.86 -2.01 56.49
N ARG A 491 53.10 -0.71 56.26
CA ARG A 491 53.43 0.26 57.32
C ARG A 491 52.26 0.59 58.24
N LYS A 492 51.02 0.45 57.75
CA LYS A 492 49.79 0.68 58.51
C LYS A 492 49.32 -0.55 59.30
N LEU A 493 49.96 -1.71 59.12
CA LEU A 493 49.72 -2.87 59.97
C LEU A 493 50.13 -2.51 61.41
N PRO A 494 49.30 -2.82 62.43
CA PRO A 494 49.65 -2.52 63.81
C PRO A 494 51.01 -3.14 64.17
N LEU A 495 52.01 -2.31 64.49
CA LEU A 495 53.23 -2.74 65.19
C LEU A 495 52.80 -3.13 66.61
N GLU A 496 53.19 -4.30 67.09
CA GLU A 496 52.84 -4.74 68.45
C GLU A 496 53.25 -3.72 69.51
N PRO A 497 52.40 -3.53 70.53
CA PRO A 497 52.92 -3.75 71.87
C PRO A 497 51.91 -4.52 72.72
N GLU A 498 52.17 -5.79 73.03
CA GLU A 498 51.66 -6.36 74.28
C GLU A 498 52.78 -6.30 75.34
N LYS A 499 52.83 -5.18 76.05
CA LYS A 499 53.41 -5.16 77.40
C LYS A 499 52.45 -5.91 78.32
N GLY A 500 52.77 -7.15 78.71
CA GLY A 500 52.14 -7.75 79.89
C GLY A 500 51.99 -9.27 80.01
N ALA A 501 52.48 -10.11 79.10
CA ALA A 501 52.38 -11.57 79.28
C ALA A 501 53.71 -12.18 79.78
N ALA A 502 53.67 -12.83 80.94
CA ALA A 502 54.77 -13.61 81.51
C ALA A 502 55.20 -14.75 80.56
N PRO A 503 56.45 -15.24 80.64
CA PRO A 503 56.95 -16.24 79.70
C PRO A 503 56.28 -17.59 79.97
N ALA A 504 55.33 -17.97 79.11
CA ALA A 504 54.79 -19.32 79.09
C ALA A 504 55.69 -20.25 78.25
N ALA A 505 55.78 -21.50 78.72
CA ALA A 505 56.61 -22.60 78.22
C ALA A 505 56.42 -22.90 76.71
N PRO A 506 57.38 -23.61 76.06
CA PRO A 506 57.39 -23.80 74.62
C PRO A 506 56.42 -24.92 74.22
N THR A 507 55.17 -24.57 73.92
CA THR A 507 54.23 -25.48 73.26
C THR A 507 53.57 -24.82 72.04
N THR A 508 54.12 -25.14 70.88
CA THR A 508 53.47 -25.51 69.61
C THR A 508 52.48 -24.61 68.86
N ASP A 509 51.91 -23.53 69.39
CA ASP A 509 51.09 -22.61 68.57
C ASP A 509 51.92 -21.42 68.04
N ARG A 510 52.44 -21.60 66.82
CA ARG A 510 53.36 -20.71 66.11
C ARG A 510 52.80 -19.29 65.83
N TYR A 511 51.48 -19.13 65.90
CA TYR A 511 50.79 -17.85 65.91
C TYR A 511 49.65 -17.91 66.92
N ASN A 512 49.56 -16.94 67.82
CA ASN A 512 48.39 -16.80 68.69
C ASN A 512 47.13 -16.60 67.81
N ASP A 513 46.01 -17.24 68.16
CA ASP A 513 44.73 -17.07 67.47
C ASP A 513 44.32 -15.61 67.31
N GLY A 514 44.70 -14.76 68.27
CA GLY A 514 44.53 -13.31 68.17
C GLY A 514 45.29 -12.67 67.00
N HIS A 515 46.53 -13.12 66.72
CA HIS A 515 47.35 -12.62 65.62
C HIS A 515 46.77 -13.04 64.25
N LEU A 516 46.37 -14.30 64.10
CA LEU A 516 45.75 -14.80 62.87
C LEU A 516 44.40 -14.13 62.57
N ARG A 517 43.59 -13.83 63.61
CA ARG A 517 42.37 -13.04 63.43
C ARG A 517 42.67 -11.63 62.92
N ARG A 518 43.70 -10.95 63.47
CA ARG A 518 44.12 -9.63 62.98
C ARG A 518 44.56 -9.66 61.52
N ILE A 519 45.31 -10.69 61.09
CA ILE A 519 45.67 -10.88 59.68
C ILE A 519 44.41 -10.95 58.82
N GLY A 520 43.44 -11.79 59.19
CA GLY A 520 42.17 -11.91 58.48
C GLY A 520 41.40 -10.58 58.40
N SER A 521 41.32 -9.83 59.52
CA SER A 521 40.67 -8.51 59.56
C SER A 521 41.37 -7.47 58.67
N ASN A 522 42.71 -7.44 58.68
CA ASN A 522 43.49 -6.51 57.85
C ASN A 522 43.34 -6.81 56.36
N VAL A 523 43.37 -8.10 55.98
CA VAL A 523 43.10 -8.54 54.60
C VAL A 523 41.67 -8.17 54.20
N SER A 524 40.69 -8.41 55.08
CA SER A 524 39.29 -8.03 54.82
C SER A 524 39.12 -6.53 54.60
N ALA A 525 39.81 -5.69 55.37
CA ALA A 525 39.77 -4.24 55.20
C ALA A 525 40.37 -3.81 53.85
N TYR A 526 41.50 -4.40 53.45
CA TYR A 526 42.11 -4.14 52.15
C TYR A 526 41.23 -4.58 50.98
N VAL A 527 40.70 -5.80 51.03
CA VAL A 527 39.77 -6.33 50.04
C VAL A 527 38.51 -5.47 49.93
N GLY A 528 38.02 -4.94 51.06
CA GLY A 528 36.91 -3.98 51.07
C GLY A 528 37.22 -2.68 50.32
N MET A 529 38.41 -2.10 50.50
CA MET A 529 38.83 -0.91 49.76
C MET A 529 38.96 -1.17 48.25
N VAL A 530 39.54 -2.31 47.87
CA VAL A 530 39.66 -2.73 46.46
C VAL A 530 38.27 -2.98 45.87
N CYS A 531 37.35 -3.59 46.63
CA CYS A 531 35.96 -3.81 46.20
C CYS A 531 35.26 -2.50 45.84
N GLU A 532 35.38 -1.45 46.66
CA GLU A 532 34.79 -0.13 46.35
C GLU A 532 35.45 0.51 45.11
N THR A 533 36.76 0.32 44.93
CA THR A 533 37.47 0.79 43.73
C THR A 533 36.97 0.08 42.48
N LEU A 534 36.92 -1.25 42.51
CA LEU A 534 36.45 -2.10 41.41
C LEU A 534 34.99 -1.84 41.05
N ARG A 535 34.14 -1.55 42.05
CA ARG A 535 32.74 -1.16 41.86
C ARG A 535 32.60 0.10 40.99
N LEU A 536 33.60 0.99 40.99
CA LEU A 536 33.62 2.20 40.18
C LEU A 536 34.37 2.04 38.85
N THR A 537 35.45 1.25 38.81
CA THR A 537 36.30 1.11 37.63
C THR A 537 35.75 0.11 36.63
N ILE A 538 35.15 -1.01 37.09
CA ILE A 538 34.57 -2.04 36.20
C ILE A 538 33.48 -1.44 35.30
N PRO A 539 32.46 -0.72 35.81
CA PRO A 539 31.45 -0.10 34.94
C PRO A 539 32.05 0.85 33.90
N LYS A 540 33.03 1.67 34.30
CA LYS A 540 33.70 2.60 33.38
C LYS A 540 34.42 1.87 32.24
N ALA A 541 35.11 0.76 32.55
CA ALA A 541 35.77 -0.06 31.55
C ALA A 541 34.76 -0.73 30.60
N VAL A 542 33.66 -1.27 31.13
CA VAL A 542 32.59 -1.88 30.32
C VAL A 542 31.93 -0.85 29.41
N VAL A 543 31.60 0.34 29.94
CA VAL A 543 31.01 1.42 29.15
C VAL A 543 31.98 1.91 28.08
N TYR A 544 33.27 2.04 28.40
CA TYR A 544 34.27 2.50 27.44
C TYR A 544 34.48 1.50 26.29
N CYS A 545 34.67 0.21 26.62
CA CYS A 545 34.97 -0.83 25.63
C CYS A 545 33.75 -1.31 24.85
N GLN A 546 32.55 -1.34 25.46
CA GLN A 546 31.33 -1.86 24.83
C GLN A 546 30.37 -0.76 24.43
N VAL A 547 29.81 -0.03 25.40
CA VAL A 547 28.66 0.87 25.16
C VAL A 547 29.05 2.03 24.25
N ARG A 548 30.20 2.65 24.51
CA ARG A 548 30.70 3.78 23.74
C ARG A 548 31.16 3.35 22.35
N GLU A 549 31.78 2.19 22.21
CA GLU A 549 32.18 1.65 20.90
C GLU A 549 30.96 1.21 20.10
N ALA A 550 30.00 0.50 20.69
CA ALA A 550 28.72 0.18 20.05
C ALA A 550 27.98 1.45 19.57
N LYS A 551 28.08 2.57 20.27
CA LYS A 551 27.50 3.84 19.81
C LYS A 551 28.22 4.43 18.59
N ARG A 552 29.54 4.23 18.48
CA ARG A 552 30.42 4.93 17.51
C ARG A 552 30.72 4.12 16.26
N SER A 553 30.89 2.82 16.40
CA SER A 553 31.59 1.99 15.43
C SER A 553 30.88 0.68 15.07
N LEU A 554 29.61 0.51 15.48
CA LEU A 554 28.83 -0.72 15.28
C LEU A 554 28.83 -1.22 13.83
N LEU A 555 28.62 -0.31 12.87
CA LEU A 555 28.54 -0.64 11.45
C LEU A 555 29.78 -0.22 10.63
N ASN A 556 30.88 0.22 11.26
CA ASN A 556 32.04 0.73 10.51
C ASN A 556 32.68 -0.33 9.59
N PHE A 557 32.78 -1.57 10.08
CA PHE A 557 33.28 -2.68 9.27
C PHE A 557 32.30 -3.04 8.14
N PHE A 558 31.00 -2.99 8.43
CA PHE A 558 29.95 -3.21 7.44
C PHE A 558 30.01 -2.17 6.32
N TYR A 559 30.16 -0.88 6.64
CA TYR A 559 30.31 0.19 5.65
C TYR A 559 31.50 -0.06 4.71
N SER A 560 32.62 -0.53 5.26
CA SER A 560 33.81 -0.85 4.48
C SER A 560 33.57 -2.05 3.55
N GLN A 561 32.85 -3.08 4.01
CA GLN A 561 32.49 -4.24 3.19
C GLN A 561 31.51 -3.87 2.08
N VAL A 562 30.45 -3.12 2.39
CA VAL A 562 29.42 -2.73 1.42
C VAL A 562 30.02 -1.86 0.32
N GLY A 563 30.97 -0.97 0.65
CA GLY A 563 31.67 -0.15 -0.34
C GLY A 563 32.54 -0.94 -1.33
N GLN A 564 32.89 -2.20 -1.01
CA GLN A 564 33.65 -3.09 -1.90
C GLN A 564 32.76 -4.04 -2.71
N ARG A 565 31.45 -4.09 -2.44
CA ARG A 565 30.52 -5.00 -3.13
C ARG A 565 30.21 -4.53 -4.54
N GLU A 566 30.11 -5.48 -5.46
CA GLU A 566 29.70 -5.22 -6.84
C GLU A 566 28.19 -5.01 -6.96
N LYS A 567 27.74 -4.41 -8.07
CA LYS A 567 26.32 -4.14 -8.37
C LYS A 567 25.40 -5.34 -8.10
N LYS A 568 25.79 -6.55 -8.52
CA LYS A 568 24.98 -7.75 -8.35
C LYS A 568 24.77 -8.11 -6.88
N GLN A 569 25.79 -7.89 -6.06
CA GLN A 569 25.75 -8.14 -4.62
C GLN A 569 24.95 -7.06 -3.89
N LEU A 570 25.10 -5.79 -4.28
CA LEU A 570 24.29 -4.68 -3.74
C LEU A 570 22.80 -4.87 -4.06
N GLY A 571 22.48 -5.29 -5.29
CA GLY A 571 21.11 -5.61 -5.68
C GLY A 571 20.51 -6.77 -4.89
N ALA A 572 21.31 -7.80 -4.56
CA ALA A 572 20.85 -8.94 -3.76
C ALA A 572 20.53 -8.57 -2.30
N MET A 573 21.16 -7.52 -1.76
CA MET A 573 20.83 -7.00 -0.42
C MET A 573 19.51 -6.22 -0.39
N LEU A 574 19.10 -5.68 -1.55
CA LEU A 574 17.90 -4.88 -1.72
C LEU A 574 16.76 -5.71 -2.31
N ASP A 575 16.56 -6.90 -1.76
CA ASP A 575 15.53 -7.85 -2.16
C ASP A 575 14.15 -7.43 -1.64
N GLU A 576 13.47 -6.61 -2.43
CA GLU A 576 12.10 -6.23 -2.14
C GLU A 576 11.14 -7.39 -2.44
N ASP A 577 10.10 -7.55 -1.62
CA ASP A 577 9.02 -8.49 -1.88
C ASP A 577 8.43 -8.21 -3.29
N PRO A 578 8.41 -9.21 -4.20
CA PRO A 578 7.86 -9.03 -5.55
C PRO A 578 6.43 -8.48 -5.55
N THR A 579 5.62 -8.84 -4.55
CA THR A 579 4.24 -8.36 -4.42
C THR A 579 4.18 -6.87 -4.06
N LEU A 580 5.09 -6.38 -3.22
CA LEU A 580 5.22 -4.96 -2.89
C LEU A 580 5.72 -4.17 -4.10
N MET A 581 6.67 -4.73 -4.86
CA MET A 581 7.17 -4.10 -6.09
C MET A 581 6.07 -3.99 -7.15
N GLU A 582 5.31 -5.06 -7.38
CA GLU A 582 4.16 -5.04 -8.30
C GLU A 582 3.10 -4.05 -7.85
N LYS A 583 2.74 -4.05 -6.56
CA LYS A 583 1.78 -3.10 -5.99
C LYS A 583 2.23 -1.65 -6.18
N ARG A 584 3.50 -1.33 -5.87
CA ARG A 584 4.06 0.01 -6.08
C ARG A 584 4.04 0.42 -7.55
N ASN A 585 4.41 -0.48 -8.45
CA ASN A 585 4.39 -0.20 -9.89
C ASN A 585 2.96 0.03 -10.40
N ALA A 586 1.97 -0.73 -9.91
CA ALA A 586 0.57 -0.53 -10.23
C ALA A 586 0.06 0.83 -9.73
N LEU A 587 0.38 1.20 -8.48
CA LEU A 587 0.03 2.49 -7.88
C LEU A 587 0.71 3.66 -8.61
N ALA A 588 1.99 3.53 -8.99
CA ALA A 588 2.72 4.55 -9.74
C ALA A 588 2.09 4.80 -11.12
N LYS A 589 1.75 3.73 -11.85
CA LYS A 589 1.02 3.85 -13.13
C LYS A 589 -0.34 4.51 -12.95
N ARG A 590 -1.08 4.13 -11.91
CA ARG A 590 -2.37 4.76 -11.58
C ARG A 590 -2.18 6.26 -11.29
N LEU A 591 -1.20 6.62 -10.47
CA LEU A 591 -0.89 8.01 -10.13
C LEU A 591 -0.55 8.85 -11.37
N GLU A 592 0.28 8.33 -12.28
CA GLU A 592 0.65 8.99 -13.53
C GLU A 592 -0.58 9.29 -14.40
N LEU A 593 -1.52 8.34 -14.48
CA LEU A 593 -2.75 8.52 -15.23
C LEU A 593 -3.69 9.56 -14.62
N TYR A 594 -3.83 9.59 -13.28
CA TYR A 594 -4.62 10.63 -12.63
C TYR A 594 -4.00 12.02 -12.78
N LYS A 595 -2.65 12.11 -12.76
CA LYS A 595 -1.92 13.36 -13.06
C LYS A 595 -2.16 13.80 -14.51
N SER A 596 -2.04 12.88 -15.47
CA SER A 596 -2.35 13.16 -16.88
C SER A 596 -3.80 13.62 -17.05
N ALA A 597 -4.76 12.96 -16.40
CA ALA A 597 -6.17 13.32 -16.46
C ALA A 597 -6.44 14.72 -15.89
N ARG A 598 -5.80 15.08 -14.76
CA ARG A 598 -5.87 16.43 -14.19
C ARG A 598 -5.34 17.47 -15.17
N ASP A 599 -4.14 17.26 -15.71
CA ASP A 599 -3.47 18.20 -16.60
C ASP A 599 -4.28 18.39 -17.91
N GLU A 600 -4.91 17.32 -18.42
CA GLU A 600 -5.84 17.39 -19.54
C GLU A 600 -7.11 18.19 -19.21
N ILE A 601 -7.72 17.98 -18.03
CA ILE A 601 -8.91 18.73 -17.61
C ILE A 601 -8.58 20.22 -17.47
N ASP A 602 -7.46 20.56 -16.84
CA ASP A 602 -7.02 21.96 -16.69
C ASP A 602 -6.80 22.63 -18.05
N SER A 603 -6.29 21.90 -19.05
CA SER A 603 -6.09 22.44 -20.40
C SER A 603 -7.37 22.83 -21.14
N VAL A 604 -8.52 22.25 -20.75
CA VAL A 604 -9.83 22.43 -21.37
C VAL A 604 -10.76 23.29 -20.52
N ALA A 605 -10.67 23.23 -19.18
CA ALA A 605 -11.57 23.93 -18.26
C ALA A 605 -11.29 25.45 -18.18
N TRP A 606 -10.09 25.90 -18.53
CA TRP A 606 -9.66 27.30 -18.46
C TRP A 606 -9.60 28.01 -19.84
N LYS A 607 -10.26 27.44 -20.85
CA LYS A 607 -10.51 28.05 -22.17
C LYS A 607 -12.00 28.13 -22.41
#